data_AF-A0A6L8EPV8-F1
#
_entry.id   AF-A0A6L8EPV8-F1
#
_cell.length_a   1.000
_cell.length_b   1.000
_cell.length_c   1.000
_cell.angle_alpha   90.00
_cell.angle_beta   90.00
_cell.angle_gamma   90.00
#
_symmetry.space_group_name_H-M   'P 1'
#
loop_
_entity.id
_entity.type
_entity.pdbx_description
1 polymer ?
#
loop_
_entity_poly.entity_id
_entity_poly.type
_entity_poly.pdbx_seq_one_letter_code
_entity_poly.pdbx_strand_id
1 'polypeptide(L)'
;MMNEILGDIREEIGEVNLINSCGGRGCRVDMVDIPSERIIVNVDTAFPAHQIAGKRCDRILVYGDTTQNRLVVAFIELKSGTFKATDVCAQLQASVSLFSNLIPRVLEITCIPILFHGRGVSKLQLKDLNRSPVRFRNQKFPIRLSRCGVPRNLASVLSRSGNL
;
A
#
# COMPACT_ATOMS: atom_id res chain seq x y z
N MET A 1 4.42 8.05 21.01
CA MET A 1 4.67 6.73 20.41
C MET A 1 4.32 6.65 18.93
N MET A 2 3.05 6.65 18.47
CA MET A 2 2.77 6.52 17.02
C MET A 2 3.35 7.67 16.18
N ASN A 3 3.29 8.90 16.68
CA ASN A 3 3.85 10.05 15.97
C ASN A 3 5.39 10.03 15.93
N GLU A 4 6.03 9.44 16.94
CA GLU A 4 7.49 9.22 16.95
C GLU A 4 7.85 8.16 15.91
N ILE A 5 7.14 7.03 15.87
CA ILE A 5 7.34 5.98 14.86
C ILE A 5 7.16 6.52 13.45
N LEU A 6 6.13 7.35 13.21
CA LEU A 6 5.97 8.02 11.93
C LEU A 6 7.13 8.98 11.65
N GLY A 7 7.62 9.71 12.65
CA GLY A 7 8.83 10.53 12.55
C GLY A 7 10.05 9.73 12.09
N ASP A 8 10.33 8.61 12.75
CA ASP A 8 11.46 7.72 12.43
C ASP A 8 11.34 7.19 10.99
N ILE A 9 10.14 6.79 10.56
CA ILE A 9 9.89 6.35 9.18
C ILE A 9 10.12 7.49 8.19
N ARG A 10 9.71 8.73 8.50
CA ARG A 10 9.96 9.88 7.63
C ARG A 10 11.45 10.15 7.47
N GLU A 11 12.20 10.11 8.57
CA GLU A 11 13.65 10.33 8.57
C GLU A 11 14.36 9.26 7.73
N GLU A 12 14.05 7.99 7.95
CA GLU A 12 14.66 6.86 7.22
C GLU A 12 14.35 6.90 5.71
N ILE A 13 13.12 7.28 5.34
CA ILE A 13 12.70 7.37 3.92
C ILE A 13 13.22 8.65 3.24
N GLY A 14 13.37 9.72 3.99
CA GLY A 14 13.73 11.06 3.51
C GLY A 14 12.55 11.82 2.89
N GLU A 15 12.40 13.10 3.27
CA GLU A 15 11.29 13.99 2.87
C GLU A 15 11.11 14.10 1.36
N VAL A 16 12.18 14.04 0.57
CA VAL A 16 12.13 14.13 -0.92
C VAL A 16 11.35 12.99 -1.57
N ASN A 17 11.15 11.89 -0.84
CA ASN A 17 10.45 10.70 -1.31
C ASN A 17 9.00 10.61 -0.82
N LEU A 18 8.58 11.58 -0.01
CA LEU A 18 7.24 11.67 0.54
C LEU A 18 6.35 12.52 -0.38
N ILE A 19 5.10 12.11 -0.51
CA ILE A 19 4.11 12.81 -1.33
C ILE A 19 2.77 12.95 -0.59
N ASN A 20 1.87 13.78 -1.13
CA ASN A 20 0.60 14.08 -0.48
C ASN A 20 -0.62 13.35 -1.11
N SER A 21 -0.39 12.47 -2.09
CA SER A 21 -1.47 11.75 -2.77
C SER A 21 -1.10 10.30 -3.08
N CYS A 22 -2.07 9.39 -3.00
CA CYS A 22 -1.89 7.99 -3.42
C CYS A 22 -2.19 7.76 -4.92
N GLY A 23 -2.53 8.81 -5.68
CA GLY A 23 -2.84 8.72 -7.11
C GLY A 23 -1.60 8.77 -8.01
N GLY A 24 -1.79 8.44 -9.29
CA GLY A 24 -0.74 8.50 -10.30
C GLY A 24 -1.09 7.76 -11.58
N ARG A 25 -0.36 8.05 -12.67
CA ARG A 25 -0.41 7.32 -13.96
C ARG A 25 -1.83 7.06 -14.50
N GLY A 26 -2.71 8.06 -14.41
CA GLY A 26 -4.11 7.95 -14.87
C GLY A 26 -5.06 7.20 -13.94
N CYS A 27 -4.62 6.82 -12.74
CA CYS A 27 -5.46 6.29 -11.68
C CYS A 27 -5.60 7.31 -10.54
N ARG A 28 -6.82 7.81 -10.34
CA ARG A 28 -7.15 8.70 -9.23
C ARG A 28 -7.50 7.89 -7.97
N VAL A 29 -6.84 8.20 -6.86
CA VAL A 29 -7.14 7.69 -5.53
C VAL A 29 -7.60 8.88 -4.68
N ASP A 30 -8.80 8.76 -4.10
CA ASP A 30 -9.39 9.80 -3.27
C ASP A 30 -8.92 9.65 -1.82
N MET A 31 -8.50 10.76 -1.22
CA MET A 31 -7.91 10.82 0.12
C MET A 31 -8.90 11.29 1.18
N VAL A 32 -10.17 11.51 0.82
CA VAL A 32 -11.25 11.84 1.76
C VAL A 32 -11.38 10.73 2.81
N ASP A 33 -11.53 11.14 4.07
CA ASP A 33 -11.62 10.30 5.28
C ASP A 33 -10.40 9.43 5.58
N ILE A 34 -9.24 9.79 5.04
CA ILE A 34 -7.96 9.20 5.43
C ILE A 34 -7.35 10.05 6.55
N PRO A 35 -6.81 9.44 7.63
CA PRO A 35 -6.18 10.17 8.73
C PRO A 35 -5.20 11.23 8.25
N SER A 36 -5.29 12.44 8.82
CA SER A 36 -4.42 13.58 8.45
C SER A 36 -2.97 13.31 8.82
N GLU A 37 -2.71 12.72 9.98
CA GLU A 37 -1.39 12.25 10.39
C GLU A 37 -1.05 10.94 9.69
N ARG A 38 -0.36 11.06 8.56
CA ARG A 38 0.05 9.95 7.71
C ARG A 38 1.37 10.23 7.00
N ILE A 39 1.88 9.20 6.34
CA ILE A 39 3.01 9.25 5.42
C ILE A 39 2.58 8.56 4.14
N ILE A 40 2.89 9.14 2.98
CA ILE A 40 2.73 8.48 1.70
C ILE A 40 4.09 8.48 1.01
N VAL A 41 4.64 7.29 0.81
CA VAL A 41 5.93 7.08 0.16
C VAL A 41 5.71 6.88 -1.33
N ASN A 42 6.44 7.65 -2.15
CA ASN A 42 6.62 7.34 -3.55
C ASN A 42 7.71 6.27 -3.70
N VAL A 43 7.31 5.02 -3.92
CA VAL A 43 8.22 3.87 -3.89
C VAL A 43 9.27 3.93 -5.01
N ASP A 44 8.90 4.50 -6.15
CA ASP A 44 9.78 4.65 -7.32
C ASP A 44 10.99 5.56 -7.00
N THR A 45 10.81 6.58 -6.16
CA THR A 45 11.88 7.52 -5.78
C THR A 45 12.57 7.11 -4.49
N ALA A 46 11.81 6.61 -3.50
CA ALA A 46 12.33 6.16 -2.21
C ALA A 46 13.36 5.05 -2.34
N PHE A 47 13.16 4.18 -3.32
CA PHE A 47 14.00 3.01 -3.49
C PHE A 47 14.33 2.81 -4.97
N PRO A 48 15.33 3.53 -5.51
CA PRO A 48 15.64 3.50 -6.93
C PRO A 48 15.92 2.08 -7.45
N ALA A 49 15.56 1.83 -8.70
CA ALA A 49 15.69 0.51 -9.34
C ALA A 49 17.13 -0.06 -9.33
N HIS A 50 18.13 0.80 -9.21
CA HIS A 50 19.56 0.45 -9.20
C HIS A 50 20.03 -0.14 -7.87
N GLN A 51 19.28 0.09 -6.78
CA GLN A 51 19.67 -0.36 -5.44
C GLN A 51 19.02 -1.69 -5.06
N ILE A 52 17.87 -2.04 -5.64
CA ILE A 52 17.15 -3.29 -5.38
C ILE A 52 16.49 -3.78 -6.68
N ALA A 53 16.94 -4.91 -7.21
CA ALA A 53 16.36 -5.48 -8.41
C ALA A 53 14.93 -5.96 -8.14
N GLY A 54 13.93 -5.44 -8.85
CA GLY A 54 12.56 -5.97 -8.80
C GLY A 54 11.44 -4.97 -9.08
N LYS A 55 10.27 -5.51 -9.46
CA LYS A 55 9.02 -4.76 -9.60
C LYS A 55 8.48 -4.40 -8.22
N ARG A 56 8.01 -3.18 -8.02
CA ARG A 56 7.48 -2.69 -6.74
C ARG A 56 6.11 -2.07 -6.95
N CYS A 57 5.39 -1.89 -5.85
CA CYS A 57 4.13 -1.15 -5.86
C CYS A 57 4.40 0.34 -5.98
N ASP A 58 3.37 1.10 -6.31
CA ASP A 58 3.53 2.51 -6.67
C ASP A 58 3.65 3.39 -5.43
N ARG A 59 2.89 3.06 -4.37
CA ARG A 59 2.77 3.87 -3.15
C ARG A 59 2.74 2.98 -1.91
N ILE A 60 3.24 3.52 -0.81
CA ILE A 60 3.01 2.97 0.54
C ILE A 60 2.37 4.07 1.38
N LEU A 61 1.19 3.80 1.93
CA LEU A 61 0.53 4.67 2.91
C LEU A 61 0.76 4.09 4.31
N VAL A 62 1.18 4.95 5.24
CA VAL A 62 1.41 4.59 6.63
C VAL A 62 0.68 5.57 7.53
N TYR A 63 -0.05 5.07 8.53
CA TYR A 63 -0.64 5.88 9.59
C TYR A 63 -0.80 5.06 10.87
N GLY A 64 -0.91 5.74 12.01
CA GLY A 64 -1.21 5.11 13.29
C GLY A 64 -2.71 4.92 13.49
N ASP A 65 -3.12 3.72 13.91
CA ASP A 65 -4.45 3.47 14.48
C ASP A 65 -4.31 3.54 16.01
N THR A 66 -4.60 4.71 16.57
CA THR A 66 -4.43 4.97 18.01
C THR A 66 -5.42 4.18 18.86
N THR A 67 -6.59 3.85 18.32
CA THR A 67 -7.63 3.09 19.03
C THR A 67 -7.17 1.66 19.28
N GLN A 68 -6.45 1.07 18.32
CA GLN A 68 -5.94 -0.30 18.42
C GLN A 68 -4.43 -0.35 18.70
N ASN A 69 -3.80 0.80 18.97
CA ASN A 69 -2.37 0.97 19.22
C ASN A 69 -1.46 0.21 18.23
N ARG A 70 -1.76 0.31 16.93
CA ARG A 70 -1.05 -0.41 15.87
C ARG A 70 -0.75 0.51 14.68
N LEU A 71 0.22 0.11 13.87
CA LEU A 71 0.52 0.81 12.62
C LEU A 71 -0.26 0.18 11.47
N VAL A 72 -0.93 1.00 10.66
CA VAL A 72 -1.57 0.54 9.43
C VAL A 72 -0.65 0.87 8.26
N VAL A 73 -0.35 -0.14 7.44
CA VAL A 73 0.50 -0.01 6.27
C VAL A 73 -0.23 -0.56 5.05
N ALA A 74 -0.60 0.35 4.14
CA ALA A 74 -1.23 0.00 2.88
C ALA A 74 -0.23 0.05 1.73
N PHE A 75 -0.04 -1.08 1.05
CA PHE A 75 0.80 -1.21 -0.14
C PHE A 75 -0.08 -1.09 -1.37
N ILE A 76 0.15 -0.08 -2.19
CA ILE A 76 -0.81 0.36 -3.20
C ILE A 76 -0.19 0.23 -4.59
N GLU A 77 -0.79 -0.61 -5.42
CA GLU A 77 -0.51 -0.73 -6.85
C GLU A 77 -1.61 -0.01 -7.67
N LEU A 78 -1.23 0.77 -8.67
CA LEU A 78 -2.15 1.50 -9.54
C LEU A 78 -2.08 0.95 -10.97
N LYS A 79 -3.21 0.46 -11.48
CA LYS A 79 -3.34 0.01 -12.88
C LYS A 79 -4.47 0.76 -13.57
N SER A 80 -4.15 1.80 -14.34
CA SER A 80 -5.15 2.53 -15.15
C SER A 80 -5.64 1.74 -16.37
N GLY A 81 -4.83 0.80 -16.88
CA GLY A 81 -5.11 -0.06 -18.03
C GLY A 81 -5.32 -1.53 -17.71
N THR A 82 -4.95 -2.40 -18.65
CA THR A 82 -4.89 -3.86 -18.44
C THR A 82 -3.68 -4.22 -17.57
N PHE A 83 -3.75 -5.35 -16.88
CA PHE A 83 -2.67 -5.83 -16.01
C PHE A 83 -2.66 -7.36 -15.94
N LYS A 84 -1.50 -7.93 -15.56
CA LYS A 84 -1.37 -9.34 -15.19
C LYS A 84 -1.44 -9.47 -13.68
N ALA A 85 -2.25 -10.39 -13.17
CA ALA A 85 -2.38 -10.63 -11.73
C ALA A 85 -1.03 -10.99 -11.08
N THR A 86 -0.24 -11.81 -11.76
CA THR A 86 1.11 -12.21 -11.32
C THR A 86 2.05 -11.03 -11.12
N ASP A 87 1.99 -10.02 -12.01
CA ASP A 87 2.80 -8.82 -11.90
C ASP A 87 2.40 -7.99 -10.67
N VAL A 88 1.09 -7.80 -10.45
CA VAL A 88 0.57 -7.08 -9.28
C VAL A 88 1.00 -7.79 -7.99
N CYS A 89 0.83 -9.12 -7.91
CA CYS A 89 1.23 -9.90 -6.75
C CYS A 89 2.74 -9.78 -6.47
N ALA A 90 3.57 -9.85 -7.52
CA ALA A 90 5.02 -9.69 -7.38
C ALA A 90 5.40 -8.28 -6.88
N GLN A 91 4.79 -7.23 -7.44
CA GLN A 91 5.00 -5.83 -7.04
C GLN A 91 4.67 -5.58 -5.56
N LEU A 92 3.50 -6.03 -5.13
CA LEU A 92 3.06 -5.90 -3.75
C LEU A 92 3.95 -6.73 -2.80
N GLN A 93 4.24 -7.99 -3.15
CA GLN A 93 5.07 -8.85 -2.31
C GLN A 93 6.49 -8.30 -2.14
N ALA A 94 7.11 -7.80 -3.21
CA ALA A 94 8.45 -7.22 -3.14
C ALA A 94 8.49 -5.98 -2.24
N SER A 95 7.47 -5.11 -2.35
CA SER A 95 7.37 -3.89 -1.52
C SER A 95 7.16 -4.22 -0.05
N VAL A 96 6.32 -5.22 0.24
CA VAL A 96 6.12 -5.73 1.60
C VAL A 96 7.42 -6.26 2.19
N SER A 97 8.17 -7.07 1.45
CA SER A 97 9.45 -7.61 1.93
C SER A 97 10.46 -6.50 2.23
N LEU A 98 10.55 -5.51 1.35
CA LEU A 98 11.44 -4.36 1.51
C LEU A 98 11.06 -3.54 2.74
N PHE A 99 9.80 -3.13 2.83
CA PHE A 99 9.31 -2.28 3.91
C PHE A 99 9.31 -3.00 5.27
N SER A 100 9.22 -4.33 5.29
CA SER A 100 9.28 -5.12 6.53
C SER A 100 10.60 -4.98 7.29
N ASN A 101 11.68 -4.61 6.60
CA ASN A 101 12.99 -4.39 7.20
C ASN A 101 13.10 -3.00 7.86
N LEU A 102 12.25 -2.05 7.47
CA LEU A 102 12.24 -0.68 7.98
C LEU A 102 11.43 -0.53 9.27
N ILE A 103 10.58 -1.51 9.61
CA ILE A 103 9.72 -1.41 10.80
C ILE A 103 10.13 -2.45 11.85
N PRO A 104 10.32 -2.03 13.12
CA PRO A 104 10.62 -2.92 14.23
C PRO A 104 9.64 -4.10 14.32
N ARG A 105 10.19 -5.31 14.55
CA ARG A 105 9.39 -6.55 14.65
C ARG A 105 8.42 -6.59 15.82
N VAL A 106 8.70 -5.81 16.87
CA VAL A 106 7.88 -5.72 18.09
C VAL A 106 6.58 -4.94 17.89
N LEU A 107 6.48 -4.12 16.84
CA LEU A 107 5.31 -3.30 16.59
C LEU A 107 4.19 -4.14 15.95
N GLU A 108 2.97 -4.01 16.45
CA GLU A 108 1.79 -4.56 15.78
C GLU A 108 1.49 -3.76 14.50
N ILE A 109 1.37 -4.47 13.38
CA ILE A 109 1.19 -3.86 12.06
C ILE A 109 0.06 -4.56 11.32
N THR A 110 -0.86 -3.77 10.80
CA THR A 110 -1.86 -4.23 9.83
C THR A 110 -1.35 -3.98 8.41
N CYS A 111 -1.04 -5.06 7.69
CA CYS A 111 -0.65 -5.01 6.28
C CYS A 111 -1.88 -5.06 5.38
N ILE A 112 -2.04 -4.08 4.49
CA ILE A 112 -3.18 -4.00 3.56
C ILE A 112 -2.65 -3.86 2.13
N PRO A 113 -2.52 -4.97 1.37
CA PRO A 113 -2.21 -4.90 -0.04
C PRO A 113 -3.45 -4.44 -0.82
N ILE A 114 -3.30 -3.42 -1.66
CA ILE A 114 -4.39 -2.80 -2.42
C ILE A 114 -3.98 -2.70 -3.88
N LEU A 115 -4.89 -3.11 -4.77
CA LEU A 115 -4.83 -2.81 -6.19
C LEU A 115 -5.96 -1.83 -6.54
N PHE A 116 -5.58 -0.64 -7.00
CA PHE A 116 -6.52 0.23 -7.70
C PHE A 116 -6.51 -0.05 -9.19
N HIS A 117 -7.70 -0.18 -9.78
CA HIS A 117 -7.85 -0.50 -11.20
C HIS A 117 -8.77 0.50 -11.93
N GLY A 118 -8.36 0.96 -13.11
CA GLY A 118 -9.12 1.90 -13.93
C GLY A 118 -10.16 1.21 -14.82
N ARG A 119 -9.82 0.01 -15.31
CA ARG A 119 -10.71 -0.85 -16.12
C ARG A 119 -11.30 -1.98 -15.27
N GLY A 120 -12.28 -2.70 -15.79
CA GLY A 120 -12.84 -3.87 -15.10
C GLY A 120 -11.79 -4.97 -14.86
N VAL A 121 -11.96 -5.72 -13.78
CA VAL A 121 -11.16 -6.92 -13.47
C VAL A 121 -11.92 -8.14 -13.97
N SER A 122 -11.32 -8.91 -14.88
CA SER A 122 -11.93 -10.14 -15.38
C SER A 122 -12.06 -11.20 -14.28
N LYS A 123 -12.98 -12.16 -14.45
CA LYS A 123 -13.16 -13.28 -13.51
C LYS A 123 -11.88 -14.08 -13.30
N LEU A 124 -11.08 -14.28 -14.36
CA LEU A 124 -9.82 -15.01 -14.28
C LEU A 124 -8.78 -14.24 -13.47
N GLN A 125 -8.58 -12.94 -13.74
CA GLN A 125 -7.68 -12.09 -12.95
C GLN A 125 -8.09 -12.06 -11.48
N LEU A 126 -9.39 -11.95 -11.18
CA LEU A 126 -9.90 -11.98 -9.81
C LEU A 126 -9.57 -13.30 -9.11
N LYS A 127 -9.77 -14.43 -9.81
CA LYS A 127 -9.43 -15.76 -9.30
C LYS A 127 -7.93 -15.89 -9.01
N ASP A 128 -7.09 -15.37 -9.89
CA ASP A 128 -5.62 -15.40 -9.72
C ASP A 128 -5.19 -14.54 -8.52
N LEU A 129 -5.70 -13.31 -8.41
CA LEU A 129 -5.42 -12.42 -7.27
C LEU A 129 -5.85 -13.05 -5.94
N ASN A 130 -7.02 -13.69 -5.88
CA ASN A 130 -7.51 -14.37 -4.68
C ASN A 130 -6.65 -15.58 -4.28
N ARG A 131 -5.99 -16.23 -5.24
CA ARG A 131 -5.09 -17.38 -5.00
C ARG A 131 -3.67 -16.96 -4.63
N SER A 132 -3.33 -15.69 -4.79
CA SER A 132 -1.99 -15.16 -4.59
C SER A 132 -1.97 -14.04 -3.54
N PRO A 133 -2.29 -14.37 -2.26
CA PRO A 133 -2.21 -13.39 -1.18
C PRO A 133 -0.77 -12.96 -0.95
N VAL A 134 -0.61 -11.73 -0.45
CA VAL A 134 0.69 -11.20 -0.07
C VAL A 134 1.04 -11.68 1.33
N ARG A 135 2.29 -12.09 1.53
CA ARG A 135 2.78 -12.59 2.82
C ARG A 135 3.52 -11.50 3.57
N PHE A 136 3.19 -11.33 4.84
CA PHE A 136 3.88 -10.44 5.76
C PHE A 136 3.94 -11.07 7.15
N ARG A 137 5.14 -11.16 7.74
CA ARG A 137 5.37 -11.75 9.08
C ARG A 137 4.62 -13.07 9.31
N ASN A 138 4.80 -14.02 8.40
CA ASN A 138 4.16 -15.35 8.39
C ASN A 138 2.63 -15.38 8.23
N GLN A 139 1.99 -14.22 8.02
CA GLN A 139 0.55 -14.13 7.75
C GLN A 139 0.29 -13.87 6.25
N LYS A 140 -0.91 -14.24 5.79
CA LYS A 140 -1.36 -14.06 4.39
C LYS A 140 -2.45 -13.00 4.34
N PHE A 141 -2.23 -11.97 3.54
CA PHE A 141 -3.15 -10.84 3.37
C PHE A 141 -3.73 -10.87 1.95
N PRO A 142 -5.07 -10.93 1.80
CA PRO A 142 -5.70 -10.87 0.49
C PRO A 142 -5.49 -9.48 -0.13
N ILE A 143 -5.28 -9.44 -1.45
CA ILE A 143 -5.19 -8.19 -2.19
C ILE A 143 -6.58 -7.58 -2.29
N ARG A 144 -6.75 -6.37 -1.75
CA ARG A 144 -8.01 -5.64 -1.80
C ARG A 144 -8.13 -4.88 -3.11
N LEU A 145 -9.33 -4.85 -3.68
CA LEU A 145 -9.61 -4.19 -4.95
C LEU A 145 -10.44 -2.94 -4.75
N SER A 146 -10.09 -1.89 -5.47
CA SER A 146 -10.88 -0.67 -5.53
C SER A 146 -10.75 -0.01 -6.91
N ARG A 147 -11.79 0.69 -7.37
CA ARG A 147 -11.79 1.32 -8.70
C ARG A 147 -11.17 2.71 -8.63
N CYS A 148 -10.32 3.05 -9.60
CA CYS A 148 -9.79 4.41 -9.74
C CYS A 148 -10.93 5.41 -9.99
N GLY A 149 -10.81 6.63 -9.44
CA GLY A 149 -11.71 7.75 -9.72
C GLY A 149 -13.08 7.70 -9.04
N VAL A 150 -13.33 6.69 -8.20
CA VAL A 150 -14.53 6.64 -7.35
C VAL A 150 -14.30 7.48 -6.09
N PRO A 151 -15.28 8.28 -5.62
CA PRO A 151 -15.16 9.01 -4.36
C PRO A 151 -14.91 8.07 -3.18
N ARG A 152 -14.09 8.51 -2.21
CA ARG A 152 -13.77 7.78 -0.98
C ARG A 152 -13.26 6.36 -1.23
N ASN A 153 -12.64 6.10 -2.38
CA ASN A 153 -12.27 4.75 -2.80
C ASN A 153 -11.17 4.12 -1.94
N LEU A 154 -10.28 4.93 -1.37
CA LEU A 154 -9.28 4.49 -0.40
C LEU A 154 -9.91 4.24 0.98
N ALA A 155 -10.73 5.16 1.48
CA ALA A 155 -11.39 4.99 2.77
C ALA A 155 -12.27 3.72 2.76
N SER A 156 -13.07 3.54 1.70
CA SER A 156 -13.94 2.38 1.54
C SER A 156 -13.19 1.04 1.58
N VAL A 157 -11.97 0.97 1.04
CA VAL A 157 -11.19 -0.28 1.05
C VAL A 157 -10.50 -0.53 2.40
N LEU A 158 -10.10 0.54 3.11
CA LEU A 158 -9.49 0.46 4.43
C LEU A 158 -10.53 0.13 5.53
N SER A 159 -11.72 0.74 5.50
CA SER A 159 -12.82 0.46 6.45
C SER A 159 -13.31 -0.98 6.37
N ARG A 160 -13.38 -1.57 5.15
CA ARG A 160 -13.72 -3.00 4.97
C ARG A 160 -12.72 -3.96 5.63
N SER A 161 -11.55 -3.45 5.98
CA SER A 161 -10.52 -4.21 6.68
C SER A 161 -10.48 -3.87 8.18
N GLY A 162 -11.40 -3.04 8.69
CA GLY A 162 -11.47 -2.62 10.09
C GLY A 162 -10.32 -1.70 10.52
N ASN A 163 -9.81 -0.88 9.59
CA ASN A 163 -8.65 0.00 9.83
C ASN A 163 -8.97 1.50 9.71
N LEU A 164 -10.25 1.83 9.58
CA LEU A 164 -10.82 3.19 9.63
C LEU A 164 -12.16 3.11 10.35
#